data_AF-A0A7W6GPS3-F1
#
_entry.id   AF-A0A7W6GPS3-F1
#
_cell.length_a   1.000
_cell.length_b   1.000
_cell.length_c   1.000
_cell.angle_alpha   90.00
_cell.angle_beta   90.00
_cell.angle_gamma   90.00
#
_symmetry.space_group_name_H-M   'P 1'
#
loop_
_entity.id
_entity.type
_entity.pdbx_description
1 polymer ?
#
loop_
_entity_poly.entity_id
_entity_poly.type
_entity_poly.pdbx_seq_one_letter_code
_entity_poly.pdbx_strand_id
1 'polypeptide(L)' 'MALTDIAIRNAKPRAKPYKMGDAFGLFLLVQPSGGKLWR' A
#
# COMPACT_ATOMS: atom_id res chain seq x y z
N MET A 1 3.25 3.93 -11.62
CA MET A 1 3.98 2.72 -12.05
C MET A 1 3.32 1.56 -11.33
N ALA A 2 3.14 0.42 -11.98
CA ALA A 2 2.43 -0.69 -11.37
C ALA A 2 3.16 -1.21 -10.13
N LEU A 3 2.45 -1.41 -9.03
CA LEU A 3 2.92 -2.12 -7.86
C LEU A 3 3.12 -3.60 -8.20
N THR A 4 4.19 -4.16 -7.67
CA THR A 4 4.44 -5.61 -7.76
C THR A 4 3.90 -6.30 -6.52
N ASP A 5 3.55 -7.58 -6.66
CA ASP A 5 3.16 -8.43 -5.53
C ASP A 5 4.23 -8.41 -4.42
N ILE A 6 5.52 -8.44 -4.80
CA ILE A 6 6.64 -8.36 -3.85
C ILE A 6 6.62 -7.03 -3.08
N ALA A 7 6.40 -5.90 -3.76
CA ALA A 7 6.31 -4.60 -3.10
C ALA A 7 5.12 -4.54 -2.12
N ILE A 8 3.97 -5.08 -2.50
CA ILE A 8 2.77 -5.16 -1.66
C ILE A 8 3.03 -6.03 -0.42
N ARG A 9 3.66 -7.20 -0.58
CA ARG A 9 4.00 -8.11 0.53
C ARG A 9 4.99 -7.48 1.50
N ASN A 10 6.01 -6.80 0.98
CA ASN A 10 7.06 -6.16 1.78
C ASN A 10 6.64 -4.83 2.41
N ALA A 11 5.48 -4.28 2.05
CA ALA A 11 4.97 -3.05 2.64
C ALA A 11 4.76 -3.22 4.15
N LYS A 12 5.48 -2.43 4.95
CA LYS A 12 5.41 -2.46 6.42
C LYS A 12 4.48 -1.38 6.96
N PRO A 13 3.73 -1.64 8.03
CA PRO A 13 3.00 -0.62 8.77
C PRO A 13 3.91 0.51 9.23
N ARG A 14 3.34 1.71 9.34
CA ARG A 14 4.00 2.90 9.87
C ARG A 14 3.10 3.53 10.94
N ALA A 15 3.63 4.51 11.67
CA ALA A 15 2.86 5.23 12.69
C ALA A 15 1.62 5.97 12.14
N LYS A 16 1.61 6.29 10.84
CA LYS A 16 0.47 6.90 10.14
C LYS A 16 0.15 6.12 8.86
N PRO A 17 -1.13 6.05 8.44
CA PRO A 17 -1.49 5.46 7.16
C PRO A 17 -0.74 6.13 6.01
N TYR A 18 -0.33 5.35 5.02
CA TYR A 18 0.32 5.86 3.82
C TYR A 18 -0.16 5.14 2.57
N LYS A 19 -0.03 5.83 1.44
CA LYS A 19 -0.42 5.34 0.12
C LYS A 19 0.81 4.82 -0.62
N MET A 20 0.68 3.64 -1.21
CA MET A 20 1.58 3.16 -2.26
C MET A 20 0.82 3.25 -3.57
N GLY A 21 1.21 4.19 -4.43
CA GLY A 21 0.53 4.44 -5.70
C GLY A 21 0.76 3.32 -6.70
N ASP A 22 -0.30 2.92 -7.38
CA ASP A 22 -0.29 2.02 -8.53
C ASP A 22 -0.52 2.82 -9.83
N ALA A 23 -1.37 2.36 -10.75
CA ALA A 23 -1.75 3.04 -11.98
C ALA A 23 -3.17 3.62 -11.90
N PHE A 24 -3.46 4.62 -12.72
CA PHE A 24 -4.81 5.19 -12.90
C PHE A 24 -5.52 5.65 -11.61
N GLY A 25 -4.74 6.10 -10.62
CA GLY A 25 -5.28 6.56 -9.34
C GLY A 25 -5.55 5.44 -8.32
N LEU A 26 -5.38 4.17 -8.69
CA LEU A 26 -5.40 3.05 -7.74
C LEU A 26 -4.20 3.15 -6.79
N PHE A 27 -4.41 2.85 -5.52
CA PHE A 27 -3.32 2.75 -4.55
C PHE A 27 -3.59 1.71 -3.46
N LEU A 28 -2.52 1.20 -2.87
CA LEU A 28 -2.59 0.41 -1.66
C LEU A 28 -2.48 1.34 -0.44
N LEU A 29 -3.51 1.36 0.40
CA LEU A 29 -3.49 2.01 1.71
C LEU A 29 -2.94 1.03 2.75
N VAL A 30 -1.79 1.35 3.32
CA VAL A 30 -1.17 0.57 4.40
C VAL A 30 -1.51 1.23 5.73
N GLN A 31 -2.20 0.49 6.60
CA GLN A 31 -2.63 0.97 7.91
C GLN A 31 -1.60 0.64 8.99
N PRO A 32 -1.52 1.45 10.07
CA PRO A 32 -0.70 1.12 11.25
C PRO A 32 -1.02 -0.24 11.88
N SER A 33 -2.27 -0.72 11.73
CA SER A 33 -2.75 -2.01 12.23
C SER A 33 -2.23 -3.23 11.47
N GLY A 34 -1.52 -3.05 10.35
CA GLY A 34 -1.12 -4.16 9.47
C GLY A 34 -2.01 -4.34 8.25
N GLY A 35 -3.21 -3.75 8.24
CA GLY A 35 -4.13 -3.83 7.12
C GLY A 35 -3.56 -3.22 5.84
N LYS A 36 -3.76 -3.90 4.71
CA LYS A 36 -3.42 -3.42 3.37
C LYS A 36 -4.69 -3.45 2.52
N LEU A 37 -5.14 -2.28 2.07
CA LEU A 37 -6.45 -2.09 1.42
C LEU A 37 -6.29 -1.41 0.06
N TRP A 38 -6.99 -1.89 -0.97
CA TRP A 38 -7.08 -1.19 -2.26
C TRP A 38 -8.09 -0.04 -2.19
N ARG A 39 -7.73 1.14 -2.70
CA ARG A 39 -8.53 2.37 -2.71
C ARG A 39 -8.21 3.23 -3.93
#